data_AF-A0ABD1ZQA0-F1
#
_entry.id   AF-A0ABD1ZQA0-F1
#
_cell.length_a   1.000
_cell.length_b   1.000
_cell.length_c   1.000
_cell.angle_alpha   90.00
_cell.angle_beta   90.00
_cell.angle_gamma   90.00
#
_symmetry.space_group_name_H-M   'P 1'
#
loop_
_entity.id
_entity.type
_entity.pdbx_description
1 polymer ?
#
loop_
_entity_poly.entity_id
_entity_poly.type
_entity_poly.pdbx_seq_one_letter_code
_entity_poly.pdbx_strand_id
1 'polypeptide(L)'
;MYARIEGGDSTEPDCWSWEQQTANKGLSVWDGVRNHQAQKAMKNMLEGDLCFFYHTGKLKEVCGIVRVVREYYPDPTDETGKWGAVDVQEVFPLKKKVTLAEMKDDDEISDFMMFRQPRLSVVPVEEKVWTRVLLFAAVCVSAFLGCIIYIQHTLCYVFLGVEALGGISKPARVW
;
A
#
# COMPACT_ATOMS: atom_id res chain seq x y z
N MET A 1 -23.20 18.92 -11.35
CA MET A 1 -24.01 17.91 -10.63
C MET A 1 -23.11 16.71 -10.37
N TYR A 2 -22.45 16.66 -9.22
CA TYR A 2 -21.70 15.46 -8.83
C TYR A 2 -22.60 14.60 -7.95
N ALA A 3 -22.69 13.32 -8.29
CA ALA A 3 -23.54 12.35 -7.64
C ALA A 3 -23.19 12.24 -6.16
N ARG A 4 -24.21 12.39 -5.31
CA ARG A 4 -24.15 12.07 -3.88
C ARG A 4 -24.01 10.56 -3.76
N ILE A 5 -22.82 10.07 -3.45
CA ILE A 5 -22.61 8.68 -3.04
C ILE A 5 -22.99 8.63 -1.56
N GLU A 6 -24.21 8.20 -1.27
CA GLU A 6 -24.63 7.80 0.07
C GLU A 6 -24.11 6.38 0.33
N GLY A 7 -23.42 6.20 1.47
CA GLY A 7 -23.08 4.88 2.02
C GLY A 7 -21.63 4.44 1.79
N GLY A 8 -20.74 4.88 2.67
CA GLY A 8 -19.41 4.29 2.84
C GLY A 8 -18.85 4.76 4.18
N ASP A 9 -18.64 3.85 5.11
CA ASP A 9 -18.23 4.09 6.51
C ASP A 9 -16.82 4.73 6.64
N SER A 10 -16.66 5.96 6.16
CA SER A 10 -15.46 6.78 6.32
C SER A 10 -15.62 7.65 7.56
N THR A 11 -15.48 7.06 8.76
CA THR A 11 -15.46 7.83 10.02
C THR A 11 -14.10 8.45 10.35
N GLU A 12 -13.11 8.39 9.44
CA GLU A 12 -11.84 9.10 9.56
C GLU A 12 -11.61 9.95 8.30
N PRO A 13 -11.80 11.29 8.36
CA PRO A 13 -11.81 12.18 7.18
C PRO A 13 -10.44 12.37 6.49
N ASP A 14 -9.39 11.66 6.92
CA ASP A 14 -8.01 11.88 6.48
C ASP A 14 -7.29 10.65 5.90
N CYS A 15 -7.93 9.47 5.83
CA CYS A 15 -7.33 8.26 5.26
C CYS A 15 -7.78 7.99 3.81
N TRP A 16 -6.84 7.66 2.93
CA TRP A 16 -7.11 7.28 1.54
C TRP A 16 -7.64 5.85 1.47
N SER A 17 -8.89 5.67 1.01
CA SER A 17 -9.57 4.36 0.98
C SER A 17 -9.35 3.61 -0.34
N TRP A 18 -9.63 2.30 -0.34
CA TRP A 18 -9.56 1.49 -1.56
C TRP A 18 -10.60 1.96 -2.60
N GLU A 19 -11.79 2.33 -2.14
CA GLU A 19 -12.85 2.86 -3.01
C GLU A 19 -12.42 4.17 -3.68
N GLN A 20 -11.65 5.02 -2.97
CA GLN A 20 -11.05 6.22 -3.54
C GLN A 20 -9.96 5.87 -4.57
N GLN A 21 -9.14 4.85 -4.32
CA GLN A 21 -8.18 4.34 -5.29
C GLN A 21 -8.88 3.95 -6.60
N THR A 22 -9.90 3.11 -6.51
CA THR A 22 -10.66 2.64 -7.69
C THR A 22 -11.38 3.80 -8.39
N ALA A 23 -11.96 4.73 -7.63
CA ALA A 23 -12.59 5.93 -8.19
C ALA A 23 -11.58 6.84 -8.92
N ASN A 24 -10.32 6.88 -8.48
CA ASN A 24 -9.24 7.63 -9.12
C ASN A 24 -8.60 6.87 -10.31
N LYS A 25 -9.40 6.08 -11.03
CA LYS A 25 -8.95 5.20 -12.13
C LYS A 25 -7.86 4.21 -11.70
N GLY A 26 -7.79 3.92 -10.40
CA GLY A 26 -6.79 3.07 -9.81
C GLY A 26 -5.40 3.69 -9.68
N LEU A 27 -5.15 4.96 -10.05
CA LEU A 27 -3.84 5.60 -9.94
C LEU A 27 -3.75 6.44 -8.66
N SER A 28 -2.63 6.40 -7.94
CA SER A 28 -2.38 7.34 -6.84
C SER A 28 -0.90 7.64 -6.65
N VAL A 29 -0.62 8.85 -6.15
CA VAL A 29 0.71 9.28 -5.75
C VAL A 29 0.91 8.87 -4.29
N TRP A 30 1.93 8.08 -4.01
CA TRP A 30 2.30 7.68 -2.68
C TRP A 30 3.28 8.67 -2.05
N ASP A 31 2.77 9.84 -1.69
CA ASP A 31 3.50 10.93 -1.05
C ASP A 31 3.32 10.96 0.49
N GLY A 32 3.80 12.01 1.17
CA GLY A 32 3.53 12.23 2.59
C GLY A 32 4.35 11.35 3.55
N VAL A 33 5.21 10.47 3.02
CA VAL A 33 6.04 9.58 3.83
C VAL A 33 7.20 10.38 4.43
N ARG A 34 7.18 10.63 5.74
CA ARG A 34 8.20 11.41 6.47
C ARG A 34 9.13 10.54 7.34
N ASN A 35 9.23 9.25 7.04
CA ASN A 35 10.09 8.30 7.75
C ASN A 35 11.27 7.89 6.87
N HIS A 36 12.49 7.98 7.41
CA HIS A 36 13.73 7.68 6.69
C HIS A 36 13.86 6.21 6.25
N GLN A 37 13.40 5.26 7.06
CA GLN A 37 13.44 3.83 6.74
C GLN A 37 12.44 3.51 5.61
N ALA A 38 11.23 4.06 5.71
CA ALA A 38 10.20 3.97 4.67
C ALA A 38 10.70 4.56 3.34
N GLN A 39 11.31 5.73 3.39
CA GLN A 39 11.88 6.42 2.22
C GLN A 39 13.03 5.62 1.59
N LYS A 40 13.86 4.94 2.40
CA LYS A 40 14.88 4.03 1.87
C LYS A 40 14.25 2.85 1.12
N ALA A 41 13.16 2.29 1.64
CA ALA A 41 12.44 1.21 0.96
C ALA A 41 11.78 1.71 -0.34
N MET A 42 11.15 2.89 -0.34
CA MET A 42 10.58 3.50 -1.56
C MET A 42 11.62 3.77 -2.64
N LYS A 43 12.83 4.18 -2.27
CA LYS A 43 13.95 4.39 -3.22
C LYS A 43 14.42 3.11 -3.91
N ASN A 44 14.14 1.95 -3.33
CA ASN A 44 14.52 0.66 -3.90
C ASN A 44 13.41 0.04 -4.75
N MET A 45 12.22 0.67 -4.82
CA MET A 45 11.13 0.21 -5.67
C MET A 45 11.43 0.50 -7.14
N LEU A 46 11.09 -0.46 -7.98
CA LEU A 46 11.18 -0.35 -9.44
C LEU A 46 9.79 -0.35 -10.06
N GLU A 47 9.69 0.17 -11.29
CA GLU A 47 8.45 0.07 -12.05
C GLU A 47 8.05 -1.41 -12.24
N GLY A 48 6.79 -1.73 -11.93
CA GLY A 48 6.26 -3.08 -11.98
C GLY A 48 6.25 -3.83 -10.63
N ASP A 49 6.93 -3.30 -9.60
CA ASP A 49 6.92 -3.92 -8.27
C ASP A 49 5.51 -3.96 -7.69
N LEU A 50 5.12 -5.12 -7.13
CA LEU A 50 3.81 -5.31 -6.51
C LEU A 50 3.84 -4.93 -5.04
N CYS A 51 2.82 -4.22 -4.58
CA CYS A 51 2.68 -3.75 -3.20
C CYS A 51 1.30 -4.10 -2.63
N PHE A 52 1.24 -4.32 -1.32
CA PHE A 52 -0.04 -4.51 -0.63
C PHE A 52 -0.63 -3.17 -0.25
N PHE A 53 -1.88 -2.92 -0.66
CA PHE A 53 -2.63 -1.77 -0.18
C PHE A 53 -3.20 -2.09 1.19
N TYR A 54 -2.71 -1.39 2.21
CA TYR A 54 -3.12 -1.60 3.60
C TYR A 54 -3.89 -0.41 4.15
N HIS A 55 -5.01 -0.69 4.79
CA HIS A 55 -5.79 0.31 5.49
C HIS A 55 -5.25 0.49 6.92
N THR A 56 -4.85 1.71 7.25
CA THR A 56 -4.52 2.17 8.61
C THR A 56 -5.69 2.91 9.21
N GLY A 57 -6.01 2.62 10.47
CA GLY A 57 -7.14 3.24 11.19
C GLY A 57 -7.74 2.25 12.18
N LYS A 58 -9.07 2.31 12.36
CA LYS A 58 -9.83 1.32 13.16
C LYS A 58 -9.73 -0.10 12.61
N LEU A 59 -9.78 -0.24 11.29
CA LEU A 59 -9.64 -1.52 10.60
C LEU A 59 -8.24 -1.59 9.98
N LYS A 60 -7.45 -2.51 10.52
CA LYS A 60 -6.06 -2.75 10.18
C LYS A 60 -5.99 -3.96 9.25
N GLU A 61 -6.11 -3.75 7.94
CA GLU A 61 -6.31 -4.83 6.97
C GLU A 61 -5.69 -4.56 5.60
N VAL A 62 -5.26 -5.62 4.92
CA VAL A 62 -4.87 -5.60 3.52
C VAL A 62 -6.12 -5.68 2.65
N CYS A 63 -6.34 -4.68 1.80
CA CYS A 63 -7.54 -4.54 0.97
C CYS A 63 -7.32 -4.98 -0.48
N GLY A 64 -6.09 -4.90 -0.98
CA GLY A 64 -5.82 -5.03 -2.41
C GLY A 64 -4.34 -5.09 -2.74
N ILE A 65 -4.05 -5.25 -4.03
CA ILE A 65 -2.70 -5.19 -4.57
C ILE A 65 -2.61 -4.04 -5.57
N VAL A 66 -1.56 -3.26 -5.44
CA VAL A 66 -1.16 -2.20 -6.36
C VAL A 66 0.20 -2.54 -6.97
N ARG A 67 0.55 -1.89 -8.08
CA ARG A 67 1.86 -1.97 -8.71
C ARG A 67 2.48 -0.59 -8.79
N VAL A 68 3.80 -0.49 -8.68
CA VAL A 68 4.52 0.75 -8.95
C VAL A 68 4.48 1.04 -10.45
N VAL A 69 4.05 2.24 -10.84
CA VAL A 69 4.03 2.72 -12.23
C VAL A 69 4.96 3.91 -12.45
N ARG A 70 5.49 4.48 -11.37
CA ARG A 70 6.56 5.46 -11.43
C ARG A 70 7.48 5.28 -10.23
N GLU A 71 8.77 5.13 -10.52
CA GLU A 71 9.83 5.02 -9.53
C GLU A 71 9.98 6.31 -8.71
N TYR A 72 10.79 6.23 -7.65
CA TYR A 72 10.99 7.32 -6.69
C TYR A 72 11.34 8.66 -7.36
N TYR A 73 10.57 9.70 -7.02
CA TYR A 73 10.81 11.08 -7.43
C TYR A 73 10.60 12.05 -6.26
N PRO A 74 11.09 13.31 -6.32
CA PRO A 74 10.87 14.29 -5.26
C PRO A 74 9.39 14.49 -4.95
N ASP A 75 9.02 14.47 -3.67
CA ASP A 75 7.64 14.58 -3.22
C ASP A 75 7.12 15.99 -3.53
N PRO A 76 6.07 16.15 -4.35
CA PRO A 76 5.55 17.46 -4.73
C PRO A 76 4.94 18.22 -3.54
N THR A 77 4.62 17.54 -2.45
CA THR A 77 4.10 18.12 -1.20
C THR A 77 5.19 18.53 -0.22
N ASP A 78 6.46 18.22 -0.51
CA ASP A 78 7.60 18.55 0.35
C ASP A 78 8.38 19.76 -0.17
N GLU A 79 8.14 20.92 0.45
CA GLU A 79 8.88 22.16 0.15
C GLU A 79 10.38 22.06 0.46
N THR A 80 10.80 21.11 1.30
CA THR A 80 12.22 20.94 1.66
C THR A 80 13.01 20.14 0.61
N GLY A 81 12.33 19.45 -0.30
CA GLY A 81 12.94 18.57 -1.31
C GLY A 81 13.71 17.38 -0.73
N LYS A 82 13.50 17.05 0.55
CA LYS A 82 14.17 15.97 1.27
C LYS A 82 13.49 14.62 1.04
N TRP A 83 12.17 14.64 0.83
CA TRP A 83 11.33 13.46 0.74
C TRP A 83 10.93 13.15 -0.71
N GLY A 84 10.57 11.91 -0.97
CA GLY A 84 10.08 11.47 -2.27
C GLY A 84 8.77 10.72 -2.22
N ALA A 85 8.21 10.53 -3.41
CA ALA A 85 6.98 9.82 -3.69
C ALA A 85 7.21 8.79 -4.80
N VAL A 86 6.29 7.84 -4.93
CA VAL A 86 6.18 6.90 -6.06
C VAL A 86 4.74 6.93 -6.57
N ASP A 87 4.50 6.57 -7.82
CA ASP A 87 3.11 6.42 -8.30
C ASP A 87 2.74 4.93 -8.32
N VAL A 88 1.55 4.61 -7.83
CA VAL A 88 1.04 3.24 -7.78
C VAL A 88 -0.31 3.12 -8.49
N GLN A 89 -0.51 1.99 -9.16
CA GLN A 89 -1.71 1.65 -9.90
C GLN A 89 -2.37 0.39 -9.31
N GLU A 90 -3.69 0.42 -9.15
CA GLU A 90 -4.50 -0.74 -8.78
C GLU A 90 -4.27 -1.88 -9.77
N VAL A 91 -3.99 -3.08 -9.22
CA VAL A 91 -3.93 -4.31 -10.00
C VAL A 91 -5.20 -5.13 -9.77
N PHE A 92 -5.51 -5.43 -8.50
CA PHE A 92 -6.77 -6.10 -8.15
C PHE A 92 -7.14 -5.95 -6.67
N PRO A 93 -8.44 -5.95 -6.35
CA PRO A 93 -8.92 -6.00 -4.98
C PRO A 93 -8.85 -7.41 -4.39
N LEU A 94 -8.56 -7.52 -3.09
CA LEU A 94 -8.69 -8.79 -2.38
C LEU A 94 -10.16 -9.04 -2.03
N LYS A 95 -10.71 -10.19 -2.46
CA LYS A 95 -12.09 -10.58 -2.12
C LYS A 95 -12.28 -10.77 -0.62
N LYS A 96 -11.32 -11.42 0.02
CA LYS A 96 -11.21 -11.50 1.47
C LYS A 96 -10.08 -10.58 1.91
N LYS A 97 -10.44 -9.52 2.63
CA LYS A 97 -9.46 -8.64 3.28
C LYS A 97 -8.75 -9.43 4.38
N VAL A 98 -7.46 -9.17 4.55
CA VAL A 98 -6.63 -9.89 5.52
C VAL A 98 -6.27 -8.95 6.66
N THR A 99 -6.76 -9.24 7.85
CA THR A 99 -6.57 -8.36 9.02
C THR A 99 -5.19 -8.55 9.63
N LEU A 100 -4.67 -7.50 10.28
CA LEU A 100 -3.42 -7.58 11.04
C LEU A 100 -3.50 -8.62 12.17
N ALA A 101 -4.68 -8.83 12.74
CA ALA A 101 -4.90 -9.87 13.74
C ALA A 101 -4.69 -11.27 13.14
N GLU A 102 -5.31 -11.58 11.99
CA GLU A 102 -5.09 -12.85 11.27
C GLU A 102 -3.61 -13.03 10.90
N MET A 103 -2.92 -11.99 10.43
CA MET A 103 -1.51 -12.09 10.08
C MET A 103 -0.60 -12.31 11.30
N LYS A 104 -0.97 -11.79 12.48
CA LYS A 104 -0.20 -11.95 13.73
C LYS A 104 -0.42 -13.30 14.40
N ASP A 105 -1.57 -13.92 14.17
CA ASP A 105 -1.90 -15.26 14.68
C ASP A 105 -1.16 -16.37 13.92
N ASP A 106 -0.56 -16.04 12.79
CA ASP A 106 0.23 -16.97 11.99
C ASP A 106 1.69 -17.05 12.47
N ASP A 107 2.02 -18.16 13.15
CA ASP A 107 3.36 -18.45 13.65
C ASP A 107 4.43 -18.36 12.55
N GLU A 108 4.09 -18.68 11.29
CA GLU A 108 5.06 -18.67 10.19
C GLU A 108 5.55 -17.27 9.81
N ILE A 109 4.75 -16.24 10.08
CA ILE A 109 5.06 -14.85 9.73
C ILE A 109 5.06 -13.93 10.96
N SER A 110 4.94 -14.49 12.15
CA SER A 110 4.97 -13.78 13.44
C SER A 110 6.22 -12.90 13.64
N ASP A 111 7.34 -13.27 12.99
CA ASP A 111 8.59 -12.53 13.00
C ASP A 111 8.64 -11.34 12.03
N PHE A 112 7.59 -11.11 11.24
CA PHE A 112 7.56 -10.07 10.23
C PHE A 112 7.83 -8.69 10.82
N MET A 113 8.80 -7.97 10.23
CA MET A 113 9.35 -6.72 10.78
C MET A 113 8.27 -5.67 11.12
N MET A 114 7.19 -5.67 10.33
CA MET A 114 6.10 -4.72 10.45
C MET A 114 5.33 -4.86 11.77
N PHE A 115 5.23 -6.07 12.32
CA PHE A 115 4.53 -6.30 13.58
C PHE A 115 5.26 -5.69 14.78
N ARG A 116 6.58 -5.54 14.65
CA ARG A 116 7.47 -4.92 15.63
C ARG A 116 7.55 -3.40 15.47
N GLN A 117 7.20 -2.88 14.29
CA GLN A 117 7.32 -1.45 13.93
C GLN A 117 5.98 -0.89 13.42
N PRO A 118 4.99 -0.67 14.30
CA PRO A 118 3.62 -0.32 13.90
C PRO A 118 3.47 1.06 13.23
N ARG A 119 4.46 1.95 13.39
CA ARG A 119 4.48 3.30 12.79
C ARG A 119 5.22 3.36 11.46
N LEU A 120 5.71 2.23 10.97
CA LEU A 120 6.45 2.18 9.73
C LEU A 120 5.47 1.99 8.58
N SER A 121 5.27 3.04 7.79
CA SER A 121 4.29 3.05 6.72
C SER A 121 4.69 2.11 5.59
N VAL A 122 5.97 2.10 5.20
CA VAL A 122 6.53 1.34 4.08
C VAL A 122 7.61 0.39 4.56
N VAL A 123 7.38 -0.91 4.35
CA VAL A 123 8.31 -2.00 4.68
C VAL A 123 8.48 -2.94 3.50
N PRO A 124 9.68 -3.45 3.21
CA PRO A 124 9.85 -4.61 2.35
C PRO A 124 9.16 -5.83 2.97
N VAL A 125 8.41 -6.58 2.17
CA VAL A 125 7.79 -7.84 2.56
C VAL A 125 8.65 -8.99 2.05
N GLU A 126 8.80 -10.03 2.85
CA GLU A 126 9.49 -11.25 2.42
C GLU A 126 8.53 -12.13 1.59
N GLU A 127 9.06 -12.90 0.63
CA GLU A 127 8.26 -13.78 -0.23
C GLU A 127 7.35 -14.73 0.57
N LYS A 128 7.85 -15.21 1.71
CA LYS A 128 7.09 -16.03 2.66
C LYS A 128 5.84 -15.30 3.14
N VAL A 129 5.99 -14.05 3.57
CA VAL A 129 4.88 -13.22 4.06
C VAL A 129 3.89 -12.91 2.94
N TRP A 130 4.39 -12.57 1.75
CA TRP A 130 3.54 -12.34 0.57
C TRP A 130 2.65 -13.54 0.26
N THR A 131 3.24 -14.73 0.20
CA THR A 131 2.53 -15.96 -0.09
C THR A 131 1.48 -16.28 0.97
N ARG A 132 1.80 -16.12 2.26
CA ARG A 132 0.85 -16.34 3.35
C ARG A 132 -0.33 -15.38 3.31
N VAL A 133 -0.09 -14.09 3.04
CA VAL A 133 -1.17 -13.10 2.89
C VAL A 133 -2.08 -13.45 1.70
N LEU A 134 -1.52 -13.87 0.57
CA LEU A 134 -2.34 -14.31 -0.57
C LEU A 134 -3.20 -15.55 -0.25
N LEU A 135 -2.65 -16.51 0.51
CA LEU A 135 -3.41 -17.67 0.97
C LEU A 135 -4.56 -17.26 1.90
N PHE A 136 -4.34 -16.35 2.85
CA PHE A 136 -5.40 -15.82 3.70
C PHE A 136 -6.48 -15.09 2.92
N ALA A 137 -6.10 -14.39 1.85
CA ALA A 137 -7.01 -13.70 0.95
C ALA A 137 -7.76 -14.64 -0.02
N ALA A 138 -7.53 -15.96 0.08
CA ALA A 138 -8.03 -16.98 -0.85
C ALA A 138 -7.69 -16.70 -2.32
N VAL A 139 -6.52 -16.10 -2.56
CA VAL A 139 -5.99 -15.85 -3.90
C VAL A 139 -5.21 -17.08 -4.34
N CYS A 140 -5.51 -17.59 -5.54
CA CYS A 140 -4.81 -18.75 -6.09
C CYS A 140 -3.35 -18.39 -6.39
N VAL A 141 -2.42 -18.92 -5.59
CA VAL A 141 -0.98 -18.63 -5.69
C VAL A 141 -0.40 -19.06 -7.05
N SER A 142 -0.94 -20.11 -7.68
CA SER A 142 -0.51 -20.58 -9.00
C SER A 142 -0.83 -19.60 -10.13
N ALA A 143 -1.84 -18.73 -9.97
CA ALA A 143 -2.13 -17.67 -10.93
C ALA A 143 -1.07 -16.55 -10.90
N PHE A 144 -0.32 -16.41 -9.79
CA PHE A 144 0.70 -15.39 -9.60
C PHE A 144 2.14 -15.90 -9.74
N LEU A 145 2.40 -17.19 -9.45
CA LEU A 145 3.73 -17.79 -9.62
C LEU A 145 4.26 -17.65 -11.05
N GLY A 146 3.40 -17.70 -12.08
CA GLY A 146 3.79 -17.43 -13.47
C GLY A 146 4.23 -15.97 -13.74
N CYS A 147 3.78 -15.02 -12.93
CA CYS A 147 4.13 -13.60 -13.01
C CYS A 147 5.36 -13.27 -12.15
N ILE A 148 5.52 -13.95 -11.00
CA ILE A 148 6.67 -13.81 -10.09
C ILE A 148 7.97 -14.32 -10.73
N ILE A 149 7.93 -15.38 -11.55
CA ILE A 149 9.13 -15.91 -12.25
C ILE A 149 9.70 -14.89 -13.28
N TYR A 150 8.91 -13.91 -13.73
CA TYR A 150 9.32 -12.96 -14.77
C TYR A 150 9.97 -11.67 -14.22
N ILE A 151 9.96 -11.46 -12.90
CA ILE A 151 10.50 -10.24 -12.27
C ILE A 151 11.79 -10.65 -11.55
N GLN A 152 12.93 -10.53 -12.24
CA GLN A 152 14.27 -10.92 -11.75
C GLN A 152 14.85 -10.05 -10.62
N HIS A 153 14.09 -9.12 -10.08
CA HIS A 153 14.55 -8.22 -9.04
C HIS A 153 13.77 -8.45 -7.75
N THR A 154 14.49 -8.36 -6.63
CA THR A 154 13.98 -8.40 -5.27
C THR A 154 12.69 -7.62 -5.17
N LEU A 155 11.55 -8.34 -5.12
CA LEU A 155 10.24 -7.75 -5.01
C LEU A 155 10.19 -6.92 -3.73
N CYS A 156 10.30 -5.60 -3.88
CA CYS A 156 10.07 -4.65 -2.80
C CYS A 156 8.57 -4.56 -2.59
N TYR A 157 7.95 -5.59 -2.00
CA TYR A 157 6.55 -5.44 -1.67
C TYR A 157 6.43 -4.51 -0.48
N VAL A 158 5.61 -3.50 -0.65
CA VAL A 158 5.48 -2.44 0.33
C VAL A 158 4.10 -2.44 0.93
N PHE A 159 4.10 -2.44 2.25
CA PHE A 159 2.96 -2.03 3.04
C PHE A 159 2.76 -0.54 2.86
N LEU A 160 1.52 -0.11 2.74
CA LEU A 160 1.20 1.28 2.48
C LEU A 160 0.40 1.79 3.67
N GLY A 161 1.09 2.00 4.79
CA GLY A 161 0.48 2.53 6.00
C GLY A 161 0.15 4.02 5.85
N VAL A 162 -1.13 4.36 5.67
CA VAL A 162 -1.64 5.73 5.64
C VAL A 162 -1.75 6.28 7.07
N GLU A 163 -0.64 6.41 7.80
CA GLU A 163 -0.62 7.24 9.01
C GLU A 163 -0.37 8.69 8.58
N ALA A 164 -1.43 9.48 8.64
CA ALA A 164 -1.49 10.88 8.30
C ALA A 164 -0.38 11.70 9.00
N LEU A 165 0.54 12.23 8.20
CA LEU A 165 1.16 13.55 8.41
C LEU A 165 1.42 14.19 7.04
N GLY A 166 0.34 14.68 6.42
CA GLY A 166 0.37 15.32 5.10
C GLY A 166 -0.10 14.35 4.02
N GLY A 167 -1.28 14.62 3.46
CA GLY A 167 -2.05 13.63 2.72
C GLY A 167 -1.48 13.31 1.34
N ILE A 168 -1.49 12.01 1.05
CA ILE A 168 -1.61 11.40 -0.29
C ILE A 168 -2.43 12.35 -1.15
N SER A 169 -1.80 12.98 -2.15
CA SER A 169 -2.32 14.11 -2.89
C SER A 169 -3.83 14.01 -3.11
N LYS A 170 -4.59 14.71 -2.25
CA LYS A 170 -6.03 14.93 -2.46
C LYS A 170 -6.13 15.57 -3.85
N PRO A 171 -7.08 15.19 -4.74
CA PRO A 171 -7.35 16.01 -5.92
C PRO A 171 -7.57 17.45 -5.43
N ALA A 172 -6.82 18.37 -6.01
CA ALA A 172 -6.59 19.72 -5.53
C ALA A 172 -7.83 20.32 -4.84
N ARG A 173 -7.67 20.74 -3.59
CA ARG A 173 -8.64 21.68 -2.99
C ARG A 173 -8.35 23.04 -3.63
N VAL A 174 -9.06 23.35 -4.71
CA VAL A 174 -9.37 24.74 -5.04
C VAL A 174 -10.23 25.24 -3.88
N TRP A 175 -9.77 26.33 -3.25
CA TRP A 175 -10.37 27.07 -2.12
C TRP A 175 -11.77 26.64 -1.67
#